data_AF-A0A5K0VW74-F1
#
_entry.id   AF-A0A5K0VW74-F1
#
_cell.length_a   1.000
_cell.length_b   1.000
_cell.length_c   1.000
_cell.angle_alpha   90.00
_cell.angle_beta   90.00
_cell.angle_gamma   90.00
#
_symmetry.space_group_name_H-M   'P 1'
#
loop_
_entity.id
_entity.type
_entity.pdbx_description
1 polymer ?
#
loop_
_entity_poly.entity_id
_entity_poly.type
_entity_poly.pdbx_seq_one_letter_code
_entity_poly.pdbx_strand_id
1 'polypeptide(L)' 'EEVEIESRALTHKGKLWAVVVEIRKKATGERVALARQWMAVTSKI' A
#
# COMPACT_ATOMS: atom_id res chain seq x y z
N GLU A 1 -3.25 6.05 18.70
CA GLU A 1 -4.04 6.77 17.69
C GLU A 1 -4.56 5.78 16.65
N GLU A 2 -5.74 6.00 16.10
CA GLU A 2 -6.27 5.22 14.98
C GLU A 2 -5.84 5.84 13.64
N VAL A 3 -5.52 4.98 12.69
CA VAL A 3 -5.13 5.37 11.33
C VAL A 3 -5.95 4.62 10.29
N GLU A 4 -6.18 5.26 9.16
CA GLU A 4 -6.72 4.65 7.96
C GLU A 4 -5.57 4.30 7.02
N ILE A 5 -5.65 3.12 6.41
CA ILE A 5 -4.65 2.60 5.48
C ILE A 5 -5.34 2.34 4.15
N GLU A 6 -4.95 3.08 3.12
CA GLU A 6 -5.39 2.86 1.74
C GLU A 6 -4.21 2.37 0.90
N SER A 7 -4.47 1.47 -0.04
CA SER A 7 -3.44 0.99 -0.94
C SER A 7 -3.92 0.91 -2.39
N ARG A 8 -2.98 1.11 -3.32
CA ARG A 8 -3.23 1.04 -4.76
C ARG A 8 -2.12 0.28 -5.47
N ALA A 9 -2.50 -0.73 -6.24
CA ALA A 9 -1.61 -1.36 -7.20
C ALA A 9 -1.35 -0.42 -8.38
N LEU A 10 -0.09 -0.17 -8.70
CA LEU A 10 0.31 0.74 -9.78
C LEU A 10 0.64 0.00 -11.07
N THR A 11 1.51 -1.01 -10.98
CA THR A 11 2.01 -1.77 -12.13
C THR A 11 2.55 -3.12 -11.67
N HIS A 12 2.88 -3.98 -12.63
CA HIS A 12 3.51 -5.27 -12.38
C HIS A 12 4.66 -5.57 -13.35
N LYS A 13 5.57 -6.43 -12.92
CA LYS A 13 6.61 -7.06 -13.75
C LYS A 13 6.66 -8.55 -13.42
N GLY A 14 6.06 -9.37 -14.28
CA GLY A 14 5.85 -10.78 -13.99
C GLY A 14 5.01 -10.96 -12.72
N LYS A 15 5.55 -11.65 -11.70
CA LYS A 15 4.87 -11.85 -10.40
C LYS A 15 5.07 -10.70 -9.41
N LEU A 16 5.90 -9.70 -9.73
CA LEU A 16 6.16 -8.56 -8.86
C LEU A 16 5.13 -7.45 -9.11
N TRP A 17 4.48 -6.96 -8.07
CA TRP A 17 3.56 -5.84 -8.10
C TRP A 17 4.14 -4.64 -7.36
N ALA A 18 4.08 -3.47 -7.97
CA ALA A 18 4.35 -2.20 -7.30
C ALA A 18 3.06 -1.69 -6.65
N VAL A 19 3.10 -1.43 -5.35
CA VAL A 19 1.97 -0.94 -4.57
C VAL A 19 2.39 0.35 -3.87
N VAL A 20 1.50 1.34 -3.87
CA VAL A 20 1.60 2.50 -2.99
C VAL A 20 0.62 2.32 -1.84
N VAL A 21 1.09 2.62 -0.63
CA VAL A 21 0.30 2.59 0.60
C VAL A 21 0.34 3.99 1.21
N GLU A 22 -0.83 4.53 1.49
CA GLU A 22 -1.00 5.81 2.17
C GLU A 22 -1.63 5.58 3.53
N ILE A 23 -1.07 6.23 4.56
CA ILE A 23 -1.55 6.14 5.94
C ILE A 23 -1.96 7.53 6.41
N ARG A 24 -3.18 7.64 6.93
CA ARG A 24 -3.76 8.90 7.43
C ARG A 24 -4.25 8.74 8.86
N LYS A 25 -4.17 9.79 9.68
CA LYS A 25 -4.85 9.82 10.98
C LYS A 25 -6.35 9.80 10.75
N LYS A 26 -7.07 8.87 11.38
CA LYS A 26 -8.51 8.72 11.18
C LYS A 26 -9.30 9.95 11.64
N ALA A 27 -8.84 10.61 12.70
CA ALA A 27 -9.54 11.76 13.27
C ALA A 27 -9.44 13.04 12.42
N THR A 28 -8.35 13.22 11.67
CA THR A 28 -8.05 14.48 10.97
C THR A 28 -7.89 14.34 9.46
N GLY A 29 -7.76 13.11 8.96
CA GLY A 29 -7.36 12.84 7.57
C GLY A 29 -5.92 13.23 7.25
N GLU A 30 -5.12 13.68 8.23
CA GLU A 30 -3.73 14.08 8.03
C GLU A 30 -2.91 12.88 7.55
N ARG A 31 -2.27 13.00 6.39
CA ARG A 31 -1.34 11.99 5.88
C ARG A 31 -0.06 11.97 6.70
N VAL A 32 0.20 10.85 7.36
CA VAL A 32 1.38 10.67 8.22
C VAL A 32 2.47 9.80 7.59
N ALA A 33 2.12 8.99 6.59
CA ALA A 33 3.10 8.21 5.84
C ALA A 33 2.64 7.94 4.40
N LEU A 34 3.63 7.80 3.51
CA LEU A 34 3.47 7.35 2.14
C LEU A 34 4.60 6.39 1.82
N ALA A 35 4.27 5.16 1.43
CA ALA A 35 5.24 4.14 1.11
C ALA A 35 4.99 3.56 -0.29
N ARG A 36 6.06 3.17 -0.95
CA ARG A 36 6.03 2.38 -2.19
C ARG A 36 6.80 1.10 -1.96
N GLN A 37 6.16 -0.04 -2.22
CA GLN A 37 6.83 -1.34 -2.11
C GLN A 37 6.62 -2.18 -3.37
N TRP A 38 7.56 -3.10 -3.59
CA TRP A 38 7.40 -4.19 -4.56
C TRP A 38 7.15 -5.49 -3.82
N MET A 39 6.08 -6.20 -4.18
CA MET A 39 5.74 -7.50 -3.59
C MET A 39 5.70 -8.58 -4.65
N ALA A 40 6.25 -9.76 -4.36
CA ALA A 40 6.02 -10.94 -5.16
C ALA A 40 4.70 -11.59 -4.75
N VAL A 41 3.78 -11.79 -5.70
CA VAL A 41 2.59 -12.60 -5.47
C VAL A 41 2.95 -14.06 -5.75
N THR A 42 3.03 -14.86 -4.70
CA THR A 42 3.21 -16.31 -4.81
C THR A 42 1.87 -17.00 -4.63
N SER A 43 1.32 -17.57 -5.70
CA SER A 43 0.24 -18.54 -5.60
C SER A 43 0.85 -19.93 -5.31
N LYS A 44 0.51 -20.51 -4.17
CA LYS A 44 0.41 -21.98 -4.06
C LYS A 44 -1.06 -22.29 -4.36
N ILE A 45 -1.31 -22.82 -5.54
CA ILE A 45 -2.56 -23.56 -5.82
C ILE A 45 -2.31 -24.98 -5.34
#